data_AF-A0A917URY5-F1
#
_entry.id   AF-A0A917URY5-F1
#
_cell.length_a   1.000
_cell.length_b   1.000
_cell.length_c   1.000
_cell.angle_alpha   90.00
_cell.angle_beta   90.00
_cell.angle_gamma   90.00
#
_symmetry.space_group_name_H-M   'P 1'
#
loop_
_entity.id
_entity.type
_entity.pdbx_description
1 polymer ?
#
loop_
_entity_poly.entity_id
_entity_poly.type
_entity_poly.pdbx_seq_one_letter_code
_entity_poly.pdbx_strand_id
1 'polypeptide(L)'
;MPDHMHAIWTLPPDDADFADRWRRIKAHVTRQCGERYVQPDRLTSYRANKGHGTLWQHRYWEHLIRDERDMREHLDYLHGNPVKHGYADRVRDWPWSTFRRYVREGVYAEGWGGGEQTVDAKRE
;
A
#
# COMPACT_ATOMS: atom_id res chain seq x y z
N MET A 1 4.32 1.13 -3.48
CA MET A 1 4.77 1.17 -4.89
C MET A 1 5.24 2.59 -5.21
N PRO A 2 5.96 2.81 -6.33
CA PRO A 2 6.55 4.12 -6.62
C PRO A 2 5.52 5.26 -6.73
N ASP A 3 4.28 4.95 -7.14
CA ASP A 3 3.22 5.90 -7.44
C ASP A 3 2.01 5.82 -6.49
N HIS A 4 1.86 4.73 -5.73
CA HIS A 4 0.79 4.57 -4.74
C HIS A 4 1.17 3.63 -3.58
N MET A 5 0.35 3.63 -2.52
CA MET A 5 0.50 2.76 -1.37
C MET A 5 -0.83 2.12 -0.97
N HIS A 6 -0.74 0.93 -0.37
CA HIS A 6 -1.83 0.29 0.37
C HIS A 6 -1.39 0.14 1.82
N ALA A 7 -2.33 0.24 2.75
CA ALA A 7 -2.09 0.04 4.16
C ALA A 7 -3.35 -0.54 4.81
N ILE A 8 -3.13 -1.38 5.82
CA ILE A 8 -4.17 -1.86 6.73
C ILE A 8 -3.79 -1.34 8.11
N TRP A 9 -4.78 -0.85 8.85
CA TRP A 9 -4.59 -0.36 10.21
C TRP A 9 -5.81 -0.70 11.06
N THR A 10 -5.53 -0.95 12.33
CA THR A 10 -6.55 -1.07 13.37
C THR A 10 -6.46 0.18 14.23
N LEU A 11 -7.57 0.88 14.39
CA LEU A 11 -7.65 2.03 15.29
C LEU A 11 -7.94 1.58 16.72
N PRO A 12 -7.65 2.42 17.73
CA PRO A 12 -8.06 2.15 19.10
C PRO A 12 -9.57 1.86 19.20
N PRO A 13 -10.00 1.11 20.23
CA PRO A 13 -11.43 0.96 20.53
C PRO A 13 -12.12 2.33 20.57
N ASP A 14 -13.34 2.39 20.03
CA ASP A 14 -14.18 3.59 19.96
C ASP A 14 -13.59 4.78 19.17
N ASP A 15 -12.55 4.54 18.36
CA ASP A 15 -11.97 5.54 17.46
C ASP A 15 -12.15 5.14 15.99
N ALA A 16 -12.93 5.92 15.26
CA ALA A 16 -13.17 5.74 13.83
C ALA A 16 -12.51 6.85 12.98
N ASP A 17 -11.68 7.72 13.56
CA ASP A 17 -11.13 8.88 12.86
C ASP A 17 -9.86 8.53 12.05
N PHE A 18 -10.03 7.64 11.08
CA PHE A 18 -9.02 7.32 10.10
C PHE A 18 -8.80 8.48 9.11
N ALA A 19 -9.81 9.33 8.92
CA ALA A 19 -9.78 10.45 7.99
C ALA A 19 -8.81 11.55 8.43
N ASP A 20 -8.85 11.97 9.71
CA ASP A 20 -7.92 12.99 10.21
C ASP A 20 -6.47 12.48 10.24
N ARG A 21 -6.28 11.18 10.55
CA ARG A 21 -4.96 10.54 10.49
C ARG A 21 -4.36 10.58 9.09
N TRP A 22 -5.12 10.19 8.08
CA TRP A 22 -4.67 10.30 6.68
C TRP A 22 -4.40 11.74 6.27
N ARG A 23 -5.25 12.69 6.71
CA ARG A 23 -5.04 14.13 6.46
C ARG A 23 -3.70 14.60 7.03
N ARG A 24 -3.39 14.24 8.28
CA ARG A 24 -2.12 14.60 8.95
C ARG A 24 -0.92 13.95 8.29
N ILE A 25 -0.99 12.67 7.93
CA ILE A 25 0.08 11.95 7.23
C ILE A 25 0.37 12.63 5.89
N LYS A 26 -0.65 12.85 5.07
CA LYS A 26 -0.50 13.51 3.76
C LYS A 26 0.11 14.90 3.90
N ALA A 27 -0.38 15.70 4.86
CA ALA A 27 0.14 17.04 5.12
C ALA A 27 1.61 17.03 5.59
N HIS A 28 1.97 16.12 6.50
CA HIS A 28 3.34 15.97 6.98
C HIS A 28 4.28 15.62 5.84
N VAL A 29 3.95 14.60 5.03
CA VAL A 29 4.78 14.18 3.89
C VAL A 29 4.89 15.31 2.87
N THR A 30 3.80 16.00 2.53
CA THR A 30 3.85 17.16 1.61
C THR A 30 4.81 18.23 2.13
N ARG A 31 4.80 18.54 3.42
CA ARG A 31 5.71 19.52 4.02
C ARG A 31 7.18 19.06 3.98
N GLN A 32 7.45 17.79 4.27
CA GLN A 32 8.82 17.24 4.27
C GLN A 32 9.39 17.13 2.85
N CYS A 33 8.56 16.76 1.88
CA CYS A 33 8.94 16.68 0.48
C CYS A 33 9.16 18.07 -0.14
N GLY A 34 8.45 19.09 0.34
CA GLY A 34 8.52 20.45 -0.19
C GLY A 34 8.24 20.48 -1.70
N GLU A 35 9.02 21.27 -2.42
CA GLU A 35 8.88 21.44 -3.88
C GLU A 35 9.39 20.25 -4.70
N ARG A 36 10.17 19.33 -4.09
CA ARG A 36 10.86 18.23 -4.78
C ARG A 36 9.92 17.30 -5.57
N TYR A 37 8.69 17.14 -5.09
CA TYR A 37 7.69 16.27 -5.70
C TYR A 37 6.44 17.04 -6.15
N VAL A 38 6.55 18.36 -6.28
CA VAL A 38 5.52 19.15 -6.95
C VAL A 38 5.52 18.77 -8.43
N GLN A 39 4.35 18.45 -8.94
CA GLN A 39 4.09 18.10 -10.34
C GLN A 39 3.26 19.21 -10.98
N PRO A 40 3.89 20.21 -11.64
CA PRO A 40 3.19 21.38 -12.19
C PRO A 40 2.12 21.01 -13.22
N ASP A 41 2.34 19.94 -13.98
CA ASP A 41 1.40 19.35 -14.94
C ASP A 41 0.09 18.90 -14.29
N ARG A 42 0.13 18.56 -13.00
CA ARG A 42 -1.06 18.16 -12.23
C ARG A 42 -1.75 19.34 -11.55
N LEU A 43 -1.19 20.56 -11.61
CA LEU A 43 -1.76 21.73 -10.95
C LEU A 43 -2.86 22.36 -11.82
N THR A 44 -4.09 21.89 -11.65
CA THR A 44 -5.26 22.50 -12.29
C THR A 44 -5.71 23.77 -11.57
N SER A 45 -6.43 24.65 -12.26
CA SER A 45 -7.07 25.83 -11.65
C SER A 45 -7.98 25.46 -10.46
N TYR A 46 -8.68 24.33 -10.55
CA TYR A 46 -9.45 23.78 -9.44
C TYR A 46 -8.58 23.47 -8.21
N ARG A 47 -7.43 22.80 -8.40
CA ARG A 47 -6.52 22.47 -7.30
C ARG A 47 -5.92 23.73 -6.69
N ALA A 48 -5.47 24.68 -7.52
CA ALA A 48 -4.93 25.96 -7.07
C ALA A 48 -5.96 26.74 -6.22
N ASN A 49 -7.20 26.87 -6.70
CA ASN A 49 -8.26 27.58 -5.99
C ASN A 49 -8.67 26.93 -4.66
N LYS A 50 -8.40 25.63 -4.49
CA LYS A 50 -8.68 24.89 -3.25
C LYS A 50 -7.45 24.72 -2.35
N GLY A 51 -6.31 25.28 -2.73
CA GLY A 51 -5.04 25.08 -2.01
C GLY A 51 -4.59 23.62 -1.99
N HIS A 52 -5.03 22.81 -2.97
CA HIS A 52 -4.64 21.41 -3.07
C HIS A 52 -3.28 21.29 -3.76
N GLY A 53 -2.36 20.57 -3.12
CA GLY A 53 -1.08 20.21 -3.73
C GLY A 53 -1.22 19.19 -4.86
N THR A 54 -0.09 18.85 -5.48
CA THR A 54 -0.03 17.94 -6.65
C THR A 54 0.54 16.56 -6.34
N LEU A 55 1.15 16.39 -5.16
CA LEU A 55 1.76 15.15 -4.71
C LEU A 55 0.74 14.01 -4.54
N TRP A 56 -0.35 14.29 -3.83
CA TRP A 56 -1.36 13.29 -3.50
C TRP A 56 -2.53 13.31 -4.48
N GLN A 57 -3.07 12.14 -4.79
CA GLN A 57 -4.43 12.04 -5.31
C GLN A 57 -5.44 12.59 -4.28
N HIS A 58 -6.50 13.21 -4.79
CA HIS A 58 -7.59 13.69 -3.94
C HIS A 58 -8.39 12.49 -3.42
N ARG A 59 -8.79 12.52 -2.14
CA ARG A 59 -9.38 11.38 -1.41
C ARG A 59 -8.47 10.13 -1.43
N TYR A 60 -9.03 9.00 -1.06
CA TYR A 60 -8.42 7.68 -1.06
C TYR A 60 -9.55 6.65 -1.11
N TRP A 61 -9.19 5.40 -1.40
CA TRP A 61 -10.11 4.28 -1.30
C TRP A 61 -10.02 3.67 0.10
N GLU A 62 -11.16 3.27 0.64
CA GLU A 62 -11.29 2.69 1.98
C GLU A 62 -12.20 1.45 1.93
N HIS A 63 -11.84 0.43 2.71
CA HIS A 63 -12.62 -0.78 2.90
C HIS A 63 -12.51 -1.21 4.36
N LEU A 64 -13.66 -1.48 4.97
CA LEU A 64 -13.74 -1.98 6.33
C LEU A 64 -13.58 -3.50 6.31
N ILE A 65 -12.46 -3.99 6.86
CA ILE A 65 -12.19 -5.42 7.02
C ILE A 65 -13.16 -6.00 8.05
N ARG A 66 -13.91 -7.03 7.66
CA ARG A 66 -15.04 -7.55 8.47
C ARG A 66 -14.72 -8.80 9.26
N ASP A 67 -13.76 -9.58 8.79
CA ASP A 67 -13.38 -10.86 9.39
C ASP A 67 -11.93 -11.25 9.03
N GLU A 68 -11.47 -12.36 9.58
CA GLU A 68 -10.11 -12.87 9.37
C GLU A 68 -9.84 -13.28 7.93
N ARG A 69 -10.85 -13.76 7.20
CA ARG A 69 -10.67 -14.15 5.80
C ARG A 69 -10.44 -12.90 4.95
N ASP A 70 -11.27 -11.89 5.13
CA ASP A 70 -11.15 -10.59 4.48
C ASP A 70 -9.79 -9.93 4.80
N MET A 71 -9.32 -10.05 6.05
CA MET A 71 -8.00 -9.59 6.46
C MET A 71 -6.87 -10.30 5.69
N ARG A 72 -6.93 -11.63 5.57
CA ARG A 72 -5.93 -12.41 4.83
C ARG A 72 -5.91 -12.05 3.35
N GLU A 73 -7.08 -11.97 2.71
CA GLU A 73 -7.19 -11.61 1.30
C GLU A 73 -6.59 -10.21 1.02
N HIS A 74 -6.82 -9.24 1.90
CA HIS A 74 -6.26 -7.90 1.77
C HIS A 74 -4.75 -7.83 2.06
N LEU A 75 -4.26 -8.61 3.04
CA LEU A 75 -2.82 -8.72 3.31
C LEU A 75 -2.08 -9.34 2.11
N ASP A 76 -2.64 -10.41 1.54
CA ASP A 76 -2.09 -11.09 0.38
C ASP A 76 -2.07 -10.16 -0.84
N TYR A 77 -3.16 -9.44 -1.06
CA TYR A 77 -3.21 -8.42 -2.11
C TYR A 77 -2.14 -7.33 -1.93
N LEU A 78 -1.99 -6.79 -0.71
CA LEU A 78 -1.03 -5.72 -0.41
C LEU A 78 0.41 -6.17 -0.63
N HIS A 79 0.78 -7.34 -0.10
CA HIS A 79 2.16 -7.85 -0.20
C HIS A 79 2.47 -8.43 -1.59
N GLY A 80 1.49 -8.99 -2.30
CA GLY A 80 1.66 -9.47 -3.68
C GLY A 80 1.70 -8.36 -4.73
N ASN A 81 1.22 -7.16 -4.40
CA ASN A 81 1.09 -6.05 -5.35
C ASN A 81 2.39 -5.65 -6.08
N PRO A 82 3.55 -5.53 -5.39
CA PRO A 82 4.81 -5.23 -6.06
C PRO A 82 5.17 -6.20 -7.18
N VAL A 83 4.91 -7.50 -6.99
CA VAL A 83 5.14 -8.53 -8.02
C VAL A 83 4.11 -8.40 -9.15
N LYS A 84 2.82 -8.26 -8.79
CA LYS A 84 1.73 -8.06 -9.74
C LYS A 84 1.97 -6.87 -10.68
N HIS A 85 2.57 -5.79 -10.18
CA HIS A 85 2.89 -4.59 -10.96
C HIS A 85 4.29 -4.60 -11.59
N GLY A 86 5.04 -5.72 -11.50
CA GLY A 86 6.34 -5.87 -12.15
C GLY A 86 7.47 -5.08 -11.48
N TYR A 87 7.31 -4.66 -10.23
CA TYR A 87 8.32 -3.92 -9.49
C TYR A 87 9.33 -4.81 -8.75
N ALA A 88 9.05 -6.10 -8.63
CA ALA A 88 9.93 -7.11 -8.04
C ALA A 88 9.61 -8.50 -8.61
N ASP A 89 10.63 -9.35 -8.74
CA ASP A 89 10.44 -10.74 -9.20
C ASP A 89 9.81 -11.63 -8.11
N ARG A 90 10.09 -11.33 -6.84
CA ARG A 90 9.52 -12.02 -5.67
C ARG A 90 9.08 -11.00 -4.63
N VAL A 91 8.07 -11.36 -3.84
CA VAL A 91 7.53 -10.47 -2.79
C VAL A 91 8.61 -10.01 -1.81
N ARG A 92 9.52 -10.90 -1.40
CA ARG A 92 10.61 -10.61 -0.45
C ARG A 92 11.63 -9.59 -0.97
N ASP A 93 11.72 -9.44 -2.29
CA ASP A 93 12.69 -8.58 -2.97
C ASP A 93 12.24 -7.12 -2.95
N TRP A 94 10.97 -6.85 -2.63
CA TRP A 94 10.44 -5.49 -2.45
C TRP A 94 10.69 -4.98 -1.02
N PRO A 95 11.67 -4.09 -0.77
CA PRO A 95 12.06 -3.69 0.58
C PRO A 95 11.06 -2.73 1.23
N TRP A 96 10.22 -2.05 0.44
CA TRP A 96 9.28 -1.02 0.91
C TRP A 96 7.91 -1.61 1.27
N SER A 97 7.91 -2.65 2.10
CA SER A 97 6.71 -3.28 2.63
C SER A 97 6.94 -3.87 4.02
N THR A 98 5.85 -4.22 4.70
CA THR A 98 5.89 -4.96 5.97
C THR A 98 6.09 -6.46 5.80
N PHE A 99 6.24 -6.99 4.58
CA PHE A 99 6.28 -8.43 4.33
C PHE A 99 7.32 -9.16 5.20
N ARG A 100 8.54 -8.63 5.29
CA ARG A 100 9.63 -9.23 6.11
C ARG A 100 9.29 -9.29 7.59
N ARG A 101 8.47 -8.36 8.11
CA ARG A 101 7.96 -8.42 9.48
C ARG A 101 6.99 -9.59 9.63
N TYR A 102 6.05 -9.73 8.70
CA TYR A 102 5.04 -10.81 8.70
C TYR A 102 5.67 -12.21 8.50
N VAL A 103 6.78 -12.33 7.78
CA VAL A 103 7.56 -13.57 7.72
C VAL A 103 8.15 -13.93 9.08
N ARG A 104 8.76 -12.96 9.79
CA ARG A 104 9.30 -13.20 11.15
C ARG A 104 8.22 -13.55 12.18
N GLU A 105 7.02 -13.01 12.00
CA GLU A 105 5.85 -13.30 12.84
C GLU A 105 5.16 -14.62 12.46
N GLY A 106 5.65 -15.34 11.44
CA GLY A 106 5.11 -16.64 11.03
C GLY A 106 3.81 -16.57 10.21
N VAL A 107 3.39 -15.37 9.77
CA VAL A 107 2.19 -15.20 8.95
C VAL A 107 2.43 -15.64 7.50
N TYR A 108 3.64 -15.39 6.99
CA TYR A 108 4.06 -15.84 5.65
C TYR A 108 5.27 -16.75 5.72
N ALA A 109 5.33 -17.73 4.82
CA ALA A 109 6.57 -18.42 4.50
C ALA A 109 7.52 -17.47 3.76
N GLU A 110 8.83 -17.66 3.92
CA GLU A 110 9.85 -16.83 3.24
C GLU A 110 9.72 -16.87 1.70
N GLY A 111 9.30 -18.02 1.16
CA GLY A 111 9.07 -18.22 -0.27
C GLY A 111 7.68 -17.81 -0.77
N TRP A 112 6.81 -17.30 0.09
CA TRP A 112 5.45 -16.92 -0.31
C TRP A 112 5.46 -15.84 -1.40
N GLY A 113 4.67 -16.04 -2.45
CA GLY A 113 4.59 -15.13 -3.59
C GLY A 113 5.86 -15.07 -4.46
N GLY A 114 6.82 -15.98 -4.25
CA GLY A 114 7.90 -16.25 -5.21
C GLY A 114 7.48 -17.40 -6.11
N GLY A 115 7.43 -17.16 -7.42
CA GLY A 115 7.07 -18.22 -8.38
C GLY A 115 8.09 -19.36 -8.38
N GLU A 116 7.80 -20.44 -7.68
CA GLU A 116 7.91 -21.77 -8.27
C GLU A 116 6.52 -22.11 -8.77
N GLN A 117 6.29 -22.01 -10.09
CA GLN A 117 5.33 -22.92 -10.67
C GLN A 117 5.96 -24.30 -10.49
N THR A 118 5.50 -25.05 -9.51
CA THR A 118 5.62 -26.50 -9.54
C THR A 118 4.98 -26.91 -10.86
N VAL A 119 5.82 -27.16 -11.86
CA VAL A 119 5.44 -27.95 -13.01
C VAL A 119 5.11 -29.30 -12.40
N ASP A 120 3.83 -29.52 -12.10
CA ASP A 120 3.30 -30.84 -11.87
C ASP A 120 3.56 -31.60 -13.17
N ALA A 121 4.71 -32.28 -13.19
CA ALA A 121 4.93 -33.38 -14.10
C ALA A 121 3.80 -34.35 -13.83
N LYS A 122 2.77 -34.29 -14.69
CA LYS A 122 1.73 -35.29 -14.81
C LYS A 122 2.39 -36.66 -14.69
N ARG A 123 2.18 -37.32 -13.56
CA ARG A 123 2.22 -38.76 -13.46
C ARG A 123 0.81 -39.23 -13.85
N GLU A 124 0.71 -39.69 -15.09
CA GLU A 124 0.03 -40.89 -15.59
C GLU A 124 -0.14 -40.80 -17.11
#